data_AF-A0A7V1IKE0-F1
#
_entry.id   AF-A0A7V1IKE0-F1
#
_cell.length_a   1.000
_cell.length_b   1.000
_cell.length_c   1.000
_cell.angle_alpha   90.00
_cell.angle_beta   90.00
_cell.angle_gamma   90.00
#
_symmetry.space_group_name_H-M   'P 1'
#
loop_
_entity.id
_entity.type
_entity.pdbx_description
1 polymer ?
#
loop_
_entity_poly.entity_id
_entity_poly.type
_entity_poly.pdbx_seq_one_letter_code
_entity_poly.pdbx_strand_id
1 'polypeptide(L)'
;MSLNEDALEYHATGRPGKVKVVPTTPCVTADDLSLAYSPGVAAPCLEIEKNPDDVYKYTAKGNLVAVISNGSAVLGLGNIGALAGKPVMEGKGVLFKRFADIDVFDIEVDSQDPAEIIRFCELIAPTFGGINLEDIRAPECFEIEEKLKESLDIPVFHDDQHGTAIISAAALLNGLQIQDKKIEEVKIVFSGAGAAAISCAKLYKDVGVKAENIIMCDSRGVMWEGRGEGYNKYKDEFVVETDARTLEDAMVGCDVFVGLSQKGLVTADMVKSMADRPMIFAMANPDPEITPPEVKAIRSDAICATGRSDYANQVNNVLGFPFIFRGALDVRASKINEEMKLAATHALAELAQRGEAVPEAVKTAYPGEAFDFGPDYIIPKPFDPRVLLYVAPAVAKAAMDSGVAREPIDLRDYESQLNQKLGEIAAL
;
A
#
# COMPACT_ATOMS: atom_id res chain seq x y z
N MET A 1 -9.83 -29.79 4.83
CA MET A 1 -8.60 -29.23 5.42
C MET A 1 -8.95 -27.87 5.98
N SER A 2 -8.29 -27.46 7.06
CA SER A 2 -8.43 -26.09 7.56
C SER A 2 -7.69 -25.12 6.64
N LEU A 3 -8.07 -23.84 6.63
CA LEU A 3 -7.36 -22.80 5.86
C LEU A 3 -5.85 -22.79 6.16
N ASN A 4 -5.47 -23.11 7.40
CA ASN A 4 -4.07 -23.19 7.81
C ASN A 4 -3.34 -24.36 7.14
N GLU A 5 -3.97 -25.54 7.04
CA GLU A 5 -3.38 -26.70 6.36
C GLU A 5 -3.22 -26.41 4.86
N ASP A 6 -4.25 -25.83 4.23
CA ASP A 6 -4.21 -25.45 2.81
C ASP A 6 -3.09 -24.42 2.54
N ALA A 7 -2.92 -23.43 3.42
CA ALA A 7 -1.87 -22.44 3.29
C ALA A 7 -0.47 -23.05 3.42
N LEU A 8 -0.25 -23.98 4.36
CA LEU A 8 1.04 -24.66 4.53
C LEU A 8 1.34 -25.56 3.32
N GLU A 9 0.35 -26.31 2.84
CA GLU A 9 0.49 -27.17 1.66
C GLU A 9 0.79 -26.35 0.40
N TYR A 10 0.13 -25.20 0.23
CA TYR A 10 0.38 -24.27 -0.87
C TYR A 10 1.84 -23.80 -0.92
N HIS A 11 2.48 -23.53 0.22
CA HIS A 11 3.88 -23.08 0.27
C HIS A 11 4.92 -24.21 0.14
N ALA A 12 4.53 -25.47 0.41
CA ALA A 12 5.46 -26.60 0.43
C ALA A 12 5.41 -27.48 -0.83
N THR A 13 4.28 -27.47 -1.56
CA THR A 13 4.03 -28.43 -2.64
C THR A 13 4.81 -28.10 -3.92
N GLY A 14 5.43 -29.11 -4.53
CA GLY A 14 6.19 -28.97 -5.77
C GLY A 14 7.59 -28.41 -5.50
N ARG A 15 7.76 -27.09 -5.69
CA ARG A 15 8.99 -26.36 -5.35
C ARG A 15 8.64 -25.39 -4.21
N PRO A 16 9.23 -25.54 -3.00
CA PRO A 16 8.90 -24.67 -1.88
C PRO A 16 9.14 -23.18 -2.16
N GLY A 17 8.28 -22.35 -1.56
CA GLY A 17 8.25 -20.90 -1.79
C GLY A 17 7.38 -20.51 -2.99
N LYS A 18 7.20 -19.21 -3.19
CA LYS A 18 6.26 -18.66 -4.19
C LYS A 18 6.94 -18.01 -5.39
N VAL A 19 8.26 -17.85 -5.36
CA VAL A 19 9.05 -17.12 -6.36
C VAL A 19 10.13 -17.99 -6.99
N LYS A 20 10.49 -17.66 -8.23
CA LYS A 20 11.62 -18.25 -8.95
C LYS A 20 12.22 -17.22 -9.92
N VAL A 21 13.52 -17.32 -10.16
CA VAL A 21 14.20 -16.55 -11.21
C VAL A 21 14.15 -17.34 -12.51
N VAL A 22 13.75 -16.68 -13.60
CA VAL A 22 13.70 -17.26 -14.94
C VAL A 22 14.43 -16.32 -15.91
N PRO A 23 15.32 -16.83 -16.79
CA PRO A 23 15.93 -16.01 -17.84
C PRO A 23 14.88 -15.41 -18.77
N THR A 24 15.06 -14.16 -19.17
CA THR A 24 14.19 -13.46 -20.14
C THR A 24 14.67 -13.60 -21.58
N THR A 25 15.91 -14.05 -21.78
CA THR A 25 16.53 -14.25 -23.10
C THR A 25 16.86 -15.73 -23.34
N PRO A 26 16.89 -16.18 -24.61
CA PRO A 26 17.37 -17.52 -24.95
C PRO A 26 18.78 -17.79 -24.41
N CYS A 27 19.03 -19.03 -24.02
CA CYS A 27 20.34 -19.52 -23.58
C CYS A 27 20.44 -21.02 -23.89
N VAL A 28 20.22 -21.39 -25.15
CA VAL A 28 20.16 -22.81 -25.59
C VAL A 28 21.22 -23.16 -26.62
N THR A 29 21.89 -22.17 -27.21
CA THR A 29 22.98 -22.34 -28.17
C THR A 29 24.29 -21.73 -27.66
N ALA A 30 25.42 -22.09 -28.30
CA ALA A 30 26.71 -21.47 -28.03
C ALA A 30 26.70 -19.96 -28.35
N ASP A 31 25.97 -19.56 -29.39
CA ASP A 31 25.79 -18.16 -29.76
C ASP A 31 25.02 -17.41 -28.66
N ASP A 32 23.91 -17.98 -28.17
CA ASP A 32 23.17 -17.39 -27.04
C ASP A 32 24.06 -17.21 -25.81
N LEU A 33 24.84 -18.24 -25.44
CA LEU A 33 25.76 -18.17 -24.31
C LEU A 33 26.83 -17.08 -24.50
N SER A 34 27.32 -16.91 -25.73
CA SER A 34 28.31 -15.87 -26.06
C SER A 34 27.76 -14.45 -25.95
N LEU A 35 26.43 -14.28 -26.04
CA LEU A 35 25.73 -13.00 -25.89
C LEU A 35 25.30 -12.76 -24.44
N ALA A 36 24.73 -13.78 -23.80
CA ALA A 36 24.28 -13.73 -22.41
C ALA A 36 25.47 -13.62 -21.43
N TYR A 37 26.65 -14.09 -21.82
CA TYR A 37 27.86 -14.05 -21.02
C TYR A 37 29.08 -13.69 -21.88
N SER A 38 30.27 -14.13 -21.46
CA SER A 38 31.51 -13.84 -22.16
C SER A 38 31.56 -14.47 -23.56
N PRO A 39 32.03 -13.72 -24.58
CA PRO A 39 32.60 -12.38 -24.48
C PRO A 39 31.58 -11.23 -24.65
N GLY A 40 30.36 -11.50 -25.13
CA GLY A 40 29.39 -10.48 -25.55
C GLY A 40 28.89 -9.56 -24.44
N VAL A 41 28.75 -10.08 -23.22
CA VAL A 41 28.32 -9.30 -22.04
C VAL A 41 29.25 -8.11 -21.73
N ALA A 42 30.49 -8.11 -22.21
CA ALA A 42 31.38 -6.97 -22.05
C ALA A 42 30.87 -5.70 -22.74
N ALA A 43 30.12 -5.83 -23.86
CA ALA A 43 29.60 -4.69 -24.60
C ALA A 43 28.64 -3.82 -23.76
N PRO A 44 27.53 -4.35 -23.18
CA PRO A 44 26.67 -3.53 -22.32
C PRO A 44 27.39 -3.01 -21.08
N CYS A 45 28.35 -3.74 -20.49
CA CYS A 45 29.15 -3.22 -19.38
C CYS A 45 29.94 -1.96 -19.75
N LEU A 46 30.60 -1.96 -20.91
CA LEU A 46 31.38 -0.81 -21.39
C LEU A 46 30.49 0.37 -21.80
N GLU A 47 29.28 0.12 -22.30
CA GLU A 47 28.32 1.20 -22.56
C GLU A 47 27.82 1.84 -21.26
N ILE A 48 27.51 1.03 -20.23
CA ILE A 48 27.13 1.54 -18.90
C ILE A 48 28.28 2.29 -18.22
N GLU A 49 29.53 1.83 -18.38
CA GLU A 49 30.71 2.55 -17.87
C GLU A 49 30.82 3.95 -18.48
N LYS A 50 30.57 4.09 -19.79
CA LYS A 50 30.58 5.39 -20.49
C LYS A 50 29.40 6.26 -20.11
N ASN A 51 28.22 5.66 -19.98
CA ASN A 51 26.97 6.34 -19.65
C ASN A 51 26.19 5.51 -18.62
N PRO A 52 26.29 5.83 -17.32
CA PRO A 52 25.63 5.07 -16.26
C PRO A 52 24.11 4.92 -16.45
N ASP A 53 23.46 5.84 -17.16
CA ASP A 53 22.02 5.81 -17.42
C ASP A 53 21.58 4.62 -18.29
N ASP A 54 22.48 4.11 -19.14
CA ASP A 54 22.22 2.94 -19.99
C ASP A 54 22.00 1.64 -19.19
N VAL A 55 22.20 1.67 -17.86
CA VAL A 55 21.80 0.57 -16.98
C VAL A 55 20.31 0.26 -17.10
N TYR A 56 19.45 1.26 -17.34
CA TYR A 56 18.01 1.08 -17.53
C TYR A 56 17.66 0.48 -18.90
N LYS A 57 18.58 0.53 -19.86
CA LYS A 57 18.41 0.00 -21.22
C LYS A 57 18.90 -1.43 -21.33
N TYR A 58 20.02 -1.76 -20.70
CA TYR A 58 20.70 -3.05 -20.89
C TYR A 58 20.53 -4.02 -19.71
N THR A 59 19.79 -3.65 -18.67
CA THR A 59 19.58 -4.50 -17.49
C THR A 59 18.13 -4.49 -17.04
N ALA A 60 17.79 -5.38 -16.11
CA ALA A 60 16.46 -5.44 -15.50
C ALA A 60 16.17 -4.28 -14.53
N LYS A 61 17.12 -3.37 -14.24
CA LYS A 61 16.97 -2.31 -13.22
C LYS A 61 15.67 -1.54 -13.39
N GLY A 62 15.28 -1.18 -14.61
CA GLY A 62 14.06 -0.40 -14.88
C GLY A 62 12.74 -1.07 -14.48
N ASN A 63 12.72 -2.39 -14.29
CA ASN A 63 11.52 -3.14 -13.92
C ASN A 63 11.64 -3.90 -12.59
N LEU A 64 12.79 -3.80 -11.90
CA LEU A 64 13.12 -4.59 -10.73
C LEU A 64 12.95 -3.79 -9.44
N VAL A 65 12.13 -4.27 -8.52
CA VAL A 65 11.89 -3.68 -7.19
C VAL A 65 12.46 -4.57 -6.10
N ALA A 66 13.12 -3.97 -5.10
CA ALA A 66 13.48 -4.67 -3.87
C ALA A 66 12.33 -4.57 -2.87
N VAL A 67 11.82 -5.70 -2.39
CA VAL A 67 10.94 -5.73 -1.21
C VAL A 67 11.83 -5.97 0.01
N ILE A 68 12.02 -4.93 0.82
CA ILE A 68 12.94 -4.91 1.96
C ILE A 68 12.14 -4.98 3.26
N SER A 69 12.46 -5.96 4.09
CA SER A 69 11.90 -6.08 5.45
C SER A 69 12.95 -6.60 6.42
N ASN A 70 12.82 -6.26 7.70
CA ASN A 70 13.55 -6.92 8.78
C ASN A 70 12.67 -7.82 9.66
N GLY A 71 11.40 -8.02 9.27
CA GLY A 71 10.43 -8.85 9.98
C GLY A 71 10.05 -8.35 11.38
N SER A 72 10.22 -7.04 11.64
CA SER A 72 9.97 -6.46 12.97
C SER A 72 8.51 -6.09 13.23
N ALA A 73 7.67 -6.06 12.20
CA ALA A 73 6.24 -5.77 12.30
C ALA A 73 5.41 -6.57 11.29
N VAL A 74 5.62 -7.89 11.20
CA VAL A 74 4.95 -8.74 10.20
C VAL A 74 3.47 -8.87 10.50
N LEU A 75 2.62 -8.25 9.67
CA LEU A 75 1.16 -8.26 9.83
C LEU A 75 0.75 -7.87 11.27
N GLY A 76 -0.21 -8.60 11.87
CA GLY A 76 -0.54 -8.52 13.29
C GLY A 76 0.31 -9.40 14.22
N LEU A 77 1.37 -10.04 13.71
CA LEU A 77 2.21 -10.98 14.47
C LEU A 77 3.36 -10.27 15.22
N GLY A 78 3.66 -9.03 14.85
CA GLY A 78 4.72 -8.23 15.45
C GLY A 78 6.11 -8.67 14.99
N ASN A 79 7.08 -8.59 15.91
CA ASN A 79 8.46 -8.94 15.59
C ASN A 79 8.65 -10.46 15.67
N ILE A 80 8.66 -11.10 14.50
CA ILE A 80 8.92 -12.54 14.33
C ILE A 80 10.25 -12.82 13.62
N GLY A 81 10.98 -11.76 13.25
CA GLY A 81 12.30 -11.82 12.62
C GLY A 81 12.26 -12.03 11.11
N ALA A 82 13.38 -11.69 10.47
CA ALA A 82 13.60 -11.72 9.03
C ALA A 82 13.13 -13.03 8.36
N LEU A 83 13.58 -14.18 8.87
CA LEU A 83 13.25 -15.50 8.28
C LEU A 83 11.74 -15.81 8.32
N ALA A 84 11.06 -15.45 9.41
CA ALA A 84 9.64 -15.74 9.54
C ALA A 84 8.77 -14.77 8.73
N GLY A 85 9.29 -13.58 8.42
CA GLY A 85 8.66 -12.62 7.50
C GLY A 85 8.76 -13.00 6.02
N LYS A 86 9.74 -13.85 5.64
CA LYS A 86 10.00 -14.24 4.25
C LYS A 86 8.76 -14.67 3.45
N PRO A 87 7.84 -15.52 3.96
CA PRO A 87 6.64 -15.88 3.21
C PRO A 87 5.80 -14.66 2.84
N VAL A 88 5.71 -13.62 3.68
CA VAL A 88 4.97 -12.40 3.35
C VAL A 88 5.66 -11.63 2.22
N MET A 89 6.99 -11.51 2.27
CA MET A 89 7.79 -10.81 1.24
C MET A 89 7.73 -11.49 -0.13
N GLU A 90 7.85 -12.83 -0.18
CA GLU A 90 7.62 -13.58 -1.42
C GLU A 90 6.20 -13.35 -1.95
N GLY A 91 5.22 -13.22 -1.04
CA GLY A 91 3.84 -12.87 -1.37
C GLY A 91 3.74 -11.52 -2.08
N LYS A 92 4.42 -10.49 -1.55
CA LYS A 92 4.50 -9.18 -2.22
C LYS A 92 5.08 -9.28 -3.62
N GLY A 93 6.12 -10.09 -3.81
CA GLY A 93 6.69 -10.38 -5.13
C GLY A 93 5.67 -10.96 -6.12
N VAL A 94 4.85 -11.92 -5.68
CA VAL A 94 3.75 -12.47 -6.50
C VAL A 94 2.76 -11.38 -6.89
N LEU A 95 2.37 -10.50 -5.97
CA LEU A 95 1.40 -9.44 -6.22
C LEU A 95 1.93 -8.38 -7.18
N PHE A 96 3.18 -7.92 -7.00
CA PHE A 96 3.85 -7.01 -7.95
C PHE A 96 3.87 -7.59 -9.37
N LYS A 97 4.27 -8.86 -9.51
CA LYS A 97 4.33 -9.52 -10.82
C LYS A 97 2.95 -9.71 -11.42
N ARG A 98 1.98 -10.22 -10.65
CA ARG A 98 0.65 -10.58 -11.13
C ARG A 98 -0.22 -9.38 -11.49
N PHE A 99 -0.06 -8.25 -10.82
CA PHE A 99 -0.94 -7.08 -11.02
C PHE A 99 -0.31 -5.97 -11.86
N ALA A 100 1.02 -5.88 -11.90
CA ALA A 100 1.70 -4.78 -12.58
C ALA A 100 2.89 -5.21 -13.46
N ASP A 101 3.14 -6.53 -13.58
CA ASP A 101 4.30 -7.08 -14.30
C ASP A 101 5.64 -6.44 -13.86
N ILE A 102 5.81 -6.33 -12.54
CA ILE A 102 7.03 -5.84 -11.90
C ILE A 102 7.79 -7.04 -11.35
N ASP A 103 9.09 -7.10 -11.66
CA ASP A 103 9.97 -8.14 -11.13
C ASP A 103 10.44 -7.74 -9.73
N VAL A 104 10.55 -8.72 -8.83
CA VAL A 104 10.86 -8.47 -7.43
C VAL A 104 11.95 -9.41 -6.95
N PHE A 105 12.88 -8.85 -6.16
CA PHE A 105 13.61 -9.63 -5.16
C PHE A 105 13.12 -9.25 -3.76
N ASP A 106 12.64 -10.24 -3.03
CA ASP A 106 12.44 -10.17 -1.59
C ASP A 106 13.79 -10.28 -0.87
N ILE A 107 14.06 -9.34 0.05
CA ILE A 107 15.32 -9.23 0.76
C ILE A 107 15.01 -9.01 2.24
N GLU A 108 15.15 -10.09 3.00
CA GLU A 108 14.99 -10.07 4.47
C GLU A 108 16.33 -9.71 5.15
N VAL A 109 16.38 -8.53 5.76
CA VAL A 109 17.56 -7.98 6.43
C VAL A 109 17.52 -8.36 7.91
N ASP A 110 18.47 -9.19 8.36
CA ASP A 110 18.58 -9.59 9.78
C ASP A 110 19.30 -8.52 10.62
N SER A 111 18.73 -7.31 10.64
CA SER A 111 19.16 -6.22 11.52
C SER A 111 17.96 -5.45 12.06
N GLN A 112 18.07 -5.01 13.32
CA GLN A 112 17.10 -4.14 13.98
C GLN A 112 17.61 -2.70 14.11
N ASP A 113 18.84 -2.43 13.67
CA ASP A 113 19.41 -1.08 13.67
C ASP A 113 18.98 -0.33 12.39
N PRO A 114 18.23 0.78 12.50
CA PRO A 114 17.86 1.61 11.35
C PRO A 114 19.04 2.02 10.49
N ALA A 115 20.19 2.35 11.09
CA ALA A 115 21.37 2.80 10.36
C ALA A 115 21.97 1.70 9.49
N GLU A 116 21.95 0.45 9.97
CA GLU A 116 22.41 -0.71 9.18
C GLU A 116 21.46 -1.00 8.02
N ILE A 117 20.14 -0.89 8.23
CA ILE A 117 19.13 -1.10 7.18
C ILE A 117 19.26 -0.01 6.11
N ILE A 118 19.36 1.26 6.52
CA ILE A 118 19.57 2.39 5.59
C ILE A 118 20.83 2.14 4.77
N ARG A 119 21.96 1.84 5.44
CA ARG A 119 23.24 1.61 4.78
C ARG A 119 23.18 0.43 3.82
N PHE A 120 22.49 -0.64 4.19
CA PHE A 120 22.30 -1.81 3.34
C PHE A 120 21.54 -1.43 2.07
N CYS A 121 20.39 -0.75 2.21
CA CYS A 121 19.59 -0.28 1.07
C CYS A 121 20.40 0.61 0.12
N GLU A 122 21.20 1.54 0.65
CA GLU A 122 22.10 2.39 -0.15
C GLU A 122 23.11 1.60 -0.96
N LEU A 123 23.67 0.53 -0.39
CA LEU A 123 24.68 -0.30 -1.06
C LEU A 123 24.07 -1.15 -2.20
N ILE A 124 22.81 -1.58 -2.06
CA ILE A 124 22.14 -2.44 -3.05
C ILE A 124 21.32 -1.67 -4.09
N ALA A 125 21.03 -0.38 -3.85
CA ALA A 125 20.24 0.48 -4.73
C ALA A 125 20.67 0.47 -6.21
N PRO A 126 21.97 0.32 -6.59
CA PRO A 126 22.36 0.19 -8.00
C PRO A 126 21.64 -0.92 -8.76
N THR A 127 21.22 -2.01 -8.10
CA THR A 127 20.51 -3.14 -8.70
C THR A 127 19.05 -2.82 -9.05
N PHE A 128 18.40 -1.94 -8.29
CA PHE A 128 16.94 -1.80 -8.29
C PHE A 128 16.45 -0.51 -8.94
N GLY A 129 15.28 -0.57 -9.57
CA GLY A 129 14.55 0.60 -10.06
C GLY A 129 13.69 1.26 -8.98
N GLY A 130 13.45 0.56 -7.87
CA GLY A 130 12.73 1.08 -6.70
C GLY A 130 12.87 0.17 -5.47
N ILE A 131 12.56 0.72 -4.30
CA ILE A 131 12.59 0.00 -3.01
C ILE A 131 11.21 0.11 -2.36
N ASN A 132 10.59 -1.04 -2.09
CA ASN A 132 9.40 -1.18 -1.28
C ASN A 132 9.80 -1.62 0.14
N LEU A 133 9.64 -0.76 1.13
CA LEU A 133 9.83 -1.09 2.54
C LEU A 133 8.55 -1.76 3.08
N GLU A 134 8.71 -2.84 3.83
CA GLU A 134 7.59 -3.68 4.28
C GLU A 134 7.82 -4.23 5.69
N ASP A 135 6.77 -4.26 6.51
CA ASP A 135 6.75 -4.92 7.83
C ASP A 135 7.91 -4.47 8.76
N ILE A 136 8.24 -3.17 8.74
CA ILE A 136 9.22 -2.54 9.63
C ILE A 136 8.48 -1.76 10.73
N ARG A 137 8.84 -2.01 11.99
CA ARG A 137 8.15 -1.39 13.13
C ARG A 137 8.36 0.13 13.19
N ALA A 138 7.37 0.81 13.75
CA ALA A 138 7.50 2.21 14.16
C ALA A 138 8.21 2.32 15.53
N PRO A 139 8.98 3.40 15.80
CA PRO A 139 9.18 4.56 14.92
C PRO A 139 10.31 4.41 13.88
N GLU A 140 11.06 3.32 13.89
CA GLU A 140 12.24 3.11 13.05
C GLU A 140 11.92 3.20 11.56
N CYS A 141 10.77 2.67 11.13
CA CYS A 141 10.34 2.72 9.73
C CYS A 141 10.25 4.13 9.14
N PHE A 142 9.90 5.13 9.96
CA PHE A 142 9.86 6.53 9.52
C PHE A 142 11.26 7.07 9.25
N GLU A 143 12.21 6.82 10.16
CA GLU A 143 13.60 7.27 9.97
C GLU A 143 14.23 6.61 8.75
N ILE A 144 14.01 5.30 8.59
CA ILE A 144 14.51 4.54 7.44
C ILE A 144 13.96 5.11 6.14
N GLU A 145 12.65 5.33 6.05
CA GLU A 145 12.05 5.87 4.83
C GLU A 145 12.51 7.30 4.54
N GLU A 146 12.49 8.20 5.55
CA GLU A 146 12.93 9.59 5.42
C GLU A 146 14.36 9.64 4.87
N LYS A 147 15.28 8.86 5.47
CA LYS A 147 16.68 8.84 5.07
C LYS A 147 16.90 8.27 3.68
N LEU A 148 16.22 7.18 3.33
CA LEU A 148 16.35 6.57 2.00
C LEU A 148 15.75 7.45 0.90
N LYS A 149 14.65 8.16 1.17
CA LYS A 149 14.10 9.16 0.24
C LYS A 149 15.03 10.36 0.02
N GLU A 150 15.83 10.71 1.03
CA GLU A 150 16.83 11.78 0.93
C GLU A 150 18.10 11.32 0.19
N SER A 151 18.56 10.09 0.42
CA SER A 151 19.88 9.63 -0.06
C SER A 151 19.84 8.89 -1.41
N LEU A 152 18.69 8.37 -1.84
CA LEU A 152 18.56 7.62 -3.08
C LEU A 152 17.94 8.42 -4.22
N ASP A 153 18.29 8.05 -5.44
CA ASP A 153 17.75 8.60 -6.69
C ASP A 153 16.70 7.67 -7.34
N ILE A 154 16.18 6.71 -6.58
CA ILE A 154 15.12 5.77 -6.98
C ILE A 154 13.93 5.86 -6.02
N PRO A 155 12.70 5.54 -6.46
CA PRO A 155 11.52 5.58 -5.62
C PRO A 155 11.65 4.63 -4.43
N VAL A 156 11.46 5.20 -3.24
CA VAL A 156 11.32 4.47 -1.98
C VAL A 156 9.88 4.67 -1.48
N PHE A 157 9.22 3.57 -1.12
CA PHE A 157 7.84 3.57 -0.65
C PHE A 157 7.67 2.55 0.47
N HIS A 158 7.13 2.97 1.60
CA HIS A 158 6.74 2.05 2.66
C HIS A 158 5.25 1.70 2.53
N ASP A 159 4.95 0.43 2.23
CA ASP A 159 3.58 0.04 1.88
C ASP A 159 2.62 0.10 3.07
N ASP A 160 3.03 -0.39 4.26
CA ASP A 160 2.19 -0.32 5.46
C ASP A 160 1.86 1.11 5.92
N GLN A 161 2.64 2.10 5.47
CA GLN A 161 2.39 3.51 5.73
C GLN A 161 1.47 4.08 4.67
N HIS A 162 1.98 4.15 3.44
CA HIS A 162 1.37 4.93 2.37
C HIS A 162 0.33 4.15 1.60
N GLY A 163 0.49 2.83 1.46
CA GLY A 163 -0.51 1.96 0.84
C GLY A 163 -1.82 2.06 1.59
N THR A 164 -1.82 1.74 2.88
CA THR A 164 -3.03 1.82 3.72
C THR A 164 -3.65 3.23 3.71
N ALA A 165 -2.82 4.28 3.76
CA ALA A 165 -3.29 5.66 3.67
C ALA A 165 -4.05 5.94 2.36
N ILE A 166 -3.47 5.58 1.21
CA ILE A 166 -4.03 5.86 -0.12
C ILE A 166 -5.39 5.16 -0.29
N ILE A 167 -5.46 3.86 0.01
CA ILE A 167 -6.71 3.12 -0.18
C ILE A 167 -7.79 3.58 0.81
N SER A 168 -7.42 3.83 2.07
CA SER A 168 -8.38 4.32 3.07
C SER A 168 -8.87 5.74 2.78
N ALA A 169 -8.02 6.61 2.22
CA ALA A 169 -8.42 7.95 1.79
C ALA A 169 -9.36 7.90 0.58
N ALA A 170 -9.13 6.98 -0.37
CA ALA A 170 -10.06 6.76 -1.48
C ALA A 170 -11.43 6.28 -0.98
N ALA A 171 -11.43 5.36 0.00
CA ALA A 171 -12.62 4.91 0.70
C ALA A 171 -13.36 6.05 1.41
N LEU A 172 -12.60 6.92 2.11
CA LEU A 172 -13.14 8.08 2.81
C LEU A 172 -13.85 9.02 1.84
N LEU A 173 -13.22 9.41 0.74
CA LEU A 173 -13.80 10.33 -0.24
C LEU A 173 -15.14 9.81 -0.78
N ASN A 174 -15.18 8.54 -1.16
CA ASN A 174 -16.40 7.90 -1.66
C ASN A 174 -17.47 7.72 -0.58
N GLY A 175 -17.06 7.31 0.63
CA GLY A 175 -17.96 7.17 1.77
C GLY A 175 -18.59 8.50 2.17
N LEU A 176 -17.81 9.60 2.20
CA LEU A 176 -18.32 10.95 2.45
C LEU A 176 -19.36 11.37 1.42
N GLN A 177 -19.10 11.11 0.14
CA GLN A 177 -20.05 11.40 -0.94
C GLN A 177 -21.37 10.63 -0.76
N ILE A 178 -21.32 9.34 -0.44
CA ILE A 178 -22.52 8.52 -0.23
C ILE A 178 -23.27 8.96 1.03
N GLN A 179 -22.54 9.33 2.09
CA GLN A 179 -23.12 9.79 3.35
C GLN A 179 -23.57 11.25 3.33
N ASP A 180 -23.32 11.98 2.24
CA ASP A 180 -23.62 13.40 2.08
C ASP A 180 -22.97 14.26 3.19
N LYS A 181 -21.69 13.97 3.49
CA LYS A 181 -20.89 14.66 4.51
C LYS A 181 -19.78 15.48 3.85
N LYS A 182 -19.53 16.69 4.36
CA LYS A 182 -18.43 17.54 3.93
C LYS A 182 -17.13 17.20 4.64
N ILE A 183 -16.05 17.06 3.88
CA ILE A 183 -14.75 16.60 4.40
C ILE A 183 -14.16 17.54 5.46
N GLU A 184 -14.44 18.83 5.35
CA GLU A 184 -13.94 19.86 6.27
C GLU A 184 -14.75 19.96 7.58
N GLU A 185 -15.88 19.26 7.68
CA GLU A 185 -16.79 19.26 8.83
C GLU A 185 -16.75 17.92 9.62
N VAL A 186 -16.24 16.83 9.02
CA VAL A 186 -16.26 15.51 9.68
C VAL A 186 -15.26 15.38 10.81
N LYS A 187 -15.68 14.71 11.89
CA LYS A 187 -14.83 14.31 13.02
C LYS A 187 -14.33 12.89 12.84
N ILE A 188 -13.02 12.71 12.92
CA ILE A 188 -12.36 11.43 12.68
C ILE A 188 -11.61 10.97 13.92
N VAL A 189 -11.87 9.74 14.34
CA VAL A 189 -11.18 9.10 15.47
C VAL A 189 -10.33 7.96 14.95
N PHE A 190 -9.02 8.03 15.23
CA PHE A 190 -8.08 6.95 14.97
C PHE A 190 -7.87 6.12 16.23
N SER A 191 -8.03 4.80 16.12
CA SER A 191 -7.50 3.84 17.10
C SER A 191 -6.20 3.28 16.57
N GLY A 192 -5.10 3.63 17.24
CA GLY A 192 -3.74 3.35 16.81
C GLY A 192 -2.97 4.64 16.54
N ALA A 193 -1.69 4.64 16.90
CA ALA A 193 -0.74 5.72 16.65
C ALA A 193 0.58 5.18 16.08
N GLY A 194 0.47 4.14 15.25
CA GLY A 194 1.59 3.51 14.52
C GLY A 194 1.79 4.13 13.14
N ALA A 195 2.65 3.49 12.34
CA ALA A 195 3.05 3.96 11.01
C ALA A 195 1.86 4.19 10.07
N ALA A 196 0.97 3.21 9.98
CA ALA A 196 -0.25 3.27 9.17
C ALA A 196 -1.19 4.41 9.62
N ALA A 197 -1.47 4.52 10.93
CA ALA A 197 -2.42 5.50 11.46
C ALA A 197 -1.94 6.94 11.25
N ILE A 198 -0.66 7.21 11.51
CA ILE A 198 -0.03 8.51 11.25
C ILE A 198 -0.09 8.86 9.77
N SER A 199 0.22 7.91 8.89
CA SER A 199 0.22 8.14 7.44
C SER A 199 -1.19 8.35 6.88
N CYS A 200 -2.18 7.57 7.35
CA CYS A 200 -3.58 7.78 7.01
C CYS A 200 -4.05 9.17 7.45
N ALA A 201 -3.77 9.56 8.70
CA ALA A 201 -4.18 10.86 9.22
C ALA A 201 -3.51 12.03 8.47
N LYS A 202 -2.25 11.90 8.05
CA LYS A 202 -1.59 12.88 7.17
C LYS A 202 -2.29 12.99 5.82
N LEU A 203 -2.49 11.87 5.13
CA LEU A 203 -3.12 11.90 3.82
C LEU A 203 -4.57 12.37 3.89
N TYR A 204 -5.28 12.08 4.98
CA TYR A 204 -6.63 12.59 5.24
C TYR A 204 -6.63 14.12 5.33
N LYS A 205 -5.62 14.72 5.99
CA LYS A 205 -5.42 16.18 5.97
C LYS A 205 -5.17 16.68 4.54
N ASP A 206 -4.33 15.99 3.78
CA ASP A 206 -3.98 16.39 2.41
C ASP A 206 -5.17 16.34 1.45
N VAL A 207 -6.14 15.43 1.65
CA VAL A 207 -7.39 15.40 0.87
C VAL A 207 -8.46 16.37 1.37
N GLY A 208 -8.26 17.04 2.52
CA GLY A 208 -9.09 18.15 2.99
C GLY A 208 -9.66 18.04 4.40
N VAL A 209 -9.35 16.98 5.17
CA VAL A 209 -9.79 16.89 6.57
C VAL A 209 -9.05 17.92 7.41
N LYS A 210 -9.78 18.65 8.26
CA LYS A 210 -9.17 19.62 9.16
C LYS A 210 -8.41 18.95 10.29
N ALA A 211 -7.23 19.45 10.63
CA ALA A 211 -6.39 18.89 11.68
C ALA A 211 -7.10 18.89 13.05
N GLU A 212 -7.85 19.95 13.36
CA GLU A 212 -8.63 20.05 14.61
C GLU A 212 -9.78 19.02 14.73
N ASN A 213 -10.15 18.36 13.64
CA ASN A 213 -11.20 17.35 13.63
C ASN A 213 -10.67 15.92 13.79
N ILE A 214 -9.36 15.73 13.90
CA ILE A 214 -8.72 14.42 14.03
C ILE A 214 -8.34 14.19 15.49
N ILE A 215 -8.85 13.10 16.08
CA ILE A 215 -8.43 12.61 17.40
C ILE A 215 -7.71 11.28 17.21
N MET A 216 -6.49 11.17 17.71
CA MET A 216 -5.72 9.93 17.68
C MET A 216 -5.61 9.30 19.06
N CYS A 217 -5.84 7.99 19.15
CA CYS A 217 -5.69 7.21 20.37
C CYS A 217 -4.51 6.25 20.24
N ASP A 218 -3.57 6.27 21.18
CA ASP A 218 -2.56 5.23 21.33
C ASP A 218 -2.99 4.19 22.38
N SER A 219 -2.07 3.28 22.76
CA SER A 219 -2.35 2.25 23.77
C SER A 219 -2.68 2.79 25.16
N ARG A 220 -2.55 4.11 25.39
CA ARG A 220 -2.86 4.79 26.66
C ARG A 220 -4.08 5.72 26.54
N GLY A 221 -4.84 5.63 25.45
CA GLY A 221 -6.02 6.45 25.19
C GLY A 221 -5.74 7.65 24.29
N VAL A 222 -6.56 8.69 24.39
CA VAL A 222 -6.49 9.88 23.54
C VAL A 222 -5.15 10.58 23.70
N MET A 223 -4.58 11.05 22.59
CA MET A 223 -3.38 11.87 22.58
C MET A 223 -3.75 13.35 22.81
N TRP A 224 -3.72 13.79 24.07
CA TRP A 224 -4.15 15.15 24.47
C TRP A 224 -3.05 15.96 25.17
N GLU A 225 -3.18 17.29 25.12
CA GLU A 225 -2.23 18.23 25.72
C GLU A 225 -2.13 18.09 27.24
N GLY A 226 -0.94 17.76 27.76
CA GLY A 226 -0.74 17.61 29.21
C GLY A 226 -0.84 16.17 29.73
N ARG A 227 -1.08 15.17 28.86
CA ARG A 227 -1.03 13.74 29.22
C ARG A 227 0.35 13.27 29.71
N GLY A 228 1.43 13.94 29.32
CA GLY A 228 2.81 13.62 29.72
C GLY A 228 3.61 12.84 28.66
N GLU A 229 4.67 12.14 29.10
CA GLU A 229 5.69 11.50 28.25
C GLU A 229 5.14 10.40 27.32
N GLY A 230 5.91 10.03 26.28
CA GLY A 230 5.63 8.90 25.38
C GLY A 230 5.12 9.28 23.99
N TYR A 231 5.15 10.57 23.65
CA TYR A 231 5.13 11.03 22.27
C TYR A 231 6.54 11.03 21.69
N ASN A 232 6.64 10.73 20.40
CA ASN A 232 7.84 10.92 19.61
C ASN A 232 7.57 12.04 18.58
N LYS A 233 8.61 12.50 17.87
CA LYS A 233 8.48 13.60 16.90
C LYS A 233 7.37 13.41 15.85
N TYR A 234 6.99 12.16 15.55
CA TYR A 234 5.95 11.83 14.55
C TYR A 234 4.54 11.83 15.15
N LYS A 235 4.42 11.71 16.47
CA LYS A 235 3.16 11.71 17.21
C LYS A 235 2.75 13.09 17.70
N ASP A 236 3.72 13.98 17.90
CA ASP A 236 3.50 15.31 18.48
C ASP A 236 2.47 16.14 17.69
N GLU A 237 2.40 15.98 16.37
CA GLU A 237 1.45 16.70 15.51
C GLU A 237 -0.02 16.28 15.70
N PHE A 238 -0.28 15.17 16.39
CA PHE A 238 -1.63 14.63 16.65
C PHE A 238 -2.05 14.77 18.12
N VAL A 239 -1.28 15.53 18.91
CA VAL A 239 -1.68 15.91 20.27
C VAL A 239 -2.66 17.07 20.17
N VAL A 240 -3.85 16.90 20.75
CA VAL A 240 -4.94 17.90 20.64
C VAL A 240 -5.42 18.40 22.00
N GLU A 241 -5.93 19.63 22.03
CA GLU A 241 -6.66 20.15 23.19
C GLU A 241 -8.07 19.55 23.19
N THR A 242 -8.39 18.71 24.17
CA THR A 242 -9.69 18.04 24.29
C THR A 242 -9.92 17.54 25.71
N ASP A 243 -11.18 17.32 26.08
CA ASP A 243 -11.58 16.68 27.35
C ASP A 243 -11.67 15.15 27.25
N ALA A 244 -11.67 14.58 26.03
CA ALA A 244 -11.69 13.13 25.83
C ALA A 244 -10.42 12.47 26.38
N ARG A 245 -10.55 11.33 27.06
CA ARG A 245 -9.41 10.60 27.64
C ARG A 245 -9.30 9.19 27.09
N THR A 246 -10.43 8.53 26.84
CA THR A 246 -10.46 7.16 26.31
C THR A 246 -10.97 7.12 24.86
N LEU A 247 -10.84 5.95 24.22
CA LEU A 247 -11.41 5.74 22.88
C LEU A 247 -12.94 5.90 22.92
N GLU A 248 -13.60 5.41 23.98
CA GLU A 248 -15.03 5.56 24.22
C GLU A 248 -15.44 7.04 24.22
N ASP A 249 -14.69 7.90 24.92
CA ASP A 249 -14.96 9.33 24.97
C ASP A 249 -14.85 9.97 23.57
N ALA A 250 -13.79 9.63 22.83
CA ALA A 250 -13.53 10.17 21.50
C ALA A 250 -14.57 9.74 20.46
N MET A 251 -15.13 8.54 20.60
CA MET A 251 -16.14 7.98 19.68
C MET A 251 -17.49 8.69 19.74
N VAL A 252 -17.78 9.44 20.81
CA VAL A 252 -19.06 10.15 20.97
C VAL A 252 -19.23 11.21 19.88
N GLY A 253 -20.21 11.01 19.00
CA GLY A 253 -20.56 11.91 17.92
C GLY A 253 -19.49 12.02 16.82
N CYS A 254 -18.55 11.07 16.72
CA CYS A 254 -17.62 11.05 15.60
C CYS A 254 -18.29 10.53 14.32
N ASP A 255 -17.85 11.03 13.17
CA ASP A 255 -18.39 10.67 11.85
C ASP A 255 -17.65 9.47 11.26
N VAL A 256 -16.35 9.38 11.53
CA VAL A 256 -15.47 8.36 10.97
C VAL A 256 -14.63 7.75 12.08
N PHE A 257 -14.67 6.43 12.19
CA PHE A 257 -13.71 5.65 12.96
C PHE A 257 -12.71 5.00 12.02
N VAL A 258 -11.41 5.10 12.36
CA VAL A 258 -10.31 4.44 11.65
C VAL A 258 -9.51 3.60 12.64
N GLY A 259 -9.72 2.29 12.59
CA GLY A 259 -9.01 1.29 13.39
C GLY A 259 -7.80 0.73 12.66
N LEU A 260 -6.62 0.92 13.26
CA LEU A 260 -5.33 0.37 12.82
C LEU A 260 -4.59 -0.14 14.06
N SER A 261 -5.29 -0.96 14.84
CA SER A 261 -4.92 -1.32 16.21
C SER A 261 -5.06 -2.82 16.49
N GLN A 262 -5.98 -3.22 17.38
CA GLN A 262 -6.11 -4.58 17.88
C GLN A 262 -7.55 -5.09 17.75
N LYS A 263 -7.65 -6.40 17.51
CA LYS A 263 -8.92 -7.14 17.45
C LYS A 263 -9.84 -6.82 18.63
N GLY A 264 -11.12 -6.60 18.34
CA GLY A 264 -12.19 -6.57 19.35
C GLY A 264 -12.16 -5.36 20.30
N LEU A 265 -11.44 -4.30 19.94
CA LEU A 265 -11.31 -3.10 20.77
C LEU A 265 -12.59 -2.23 20.74
N VAL A 266 -13.36 -2.29 19.65
CA VAL A 266 -14.55 -1.45 19.48
C VAL A 266 -15.79 -2.17 20.00
N THR A 267 -16.49 -1.54 20.96
CA THR A 267 -17.68 -2.11 21.60
C THR A 267 -18.98 -1.63 20.94
N ALA A 268 -20.08 -2.34 21.20
CA ALA A 268 -21.39 -1.97 20.68
C ALA A 268 -21.85 -0.57 21.14
N ASP A 269 -21.49 -0.15 22.36
CA ASP A 269 -21.90 1.15 22.89
C ASP A 269 -21.09 2.30 22.27
N MET A 270 -19.81 2.08 21.93
CA MET A 270 -19.05 3.04 21.11
C MET A 270 -19.70 3.26 19.75
N VAL A 271 -20.13 2.18 19.08
CA VAL A 271 -20.79 2.29 17.76
C VAL A 271 -22.13 3.02 17.84
N LYS A 272 -22.89 2.83 18.93
CA LYS A 272 -24.14 3.57 19.16
C LYS A 272 -23.90 5.05 19.43
N SER A 273 -22.76 5.42 20.03
CA SER A 273 -22.47 6.82 20.39
C SER A 273 -21.97 7.67 19.22
N MET A 274 -21.56 7.05 18.11
CA MET A 274 -21.15 7.75 16.89
C MET A 274 -22.29 8.58 16.27
N ALA A 275 -21.93 9.55 15.43
CA ALA A 275 -22.88 10.38 14.69
C ALA A 275 -23.82 9.57 13.78
N ASP A 276 -24.84 10.23 13.22
CA ASP A 276 -25.70 9.64 12.19
C ASP A 276 -24.89 9.28 10.93
N ARG A 277 -25.20 8.14 10.32
CA ARG A 277 -24.58 7.64 9.08
C ARG A 277 -23.04 7.56 9.14
N PRO A 278 -22.46 6.85 10.13
CA PRO A 278 -21.02 6.86 10.35
C PRO A 278 -20.29 6.01 9.31
N MET A 279 -18.99 6.25 9.19
CA MET A 279 -18.07 5.36 8.50
C MET A 279 -17.18 4.65 9.53
N ILE A 280 -17.06 3.34 9.42
CA ILE A 280 -16.28 2.52 10.35
C ILE A 280 -15.26 1.70 9.54
N PHE A 281 -14.01 2.16 9.54
CA PHE A 281 -12.91 1.49 8.87
C PHE A 281 -12.12 0.69 9.92
N ALA A 282 -12.47 -0.59 10.12
CA ALA A 282 -11.83 -1.48 11.09
C ALA A 282 -10.80 -2.37 10.38
N MET A 283 -9.54 -1.90 10.32
CA MET A 283 -8.51 -2.42 9.41
C MET A 283 -7.42 -3.24 10.11
N ALA A 284 -7.58 -3.59 11.40
CA ALA A 284 -6.69 -4.56 12.04
C ALA A 284 -6.73 -5.93 11.32
N ASN A 285 -5.56 -6.56 11.19
CA ASN A 285 -5.39 -7.88 10.58
C ASN A 285 -4.77 -8.87 11.58
N PRO A 286 -5.15 -10.16 11.53
CA PRO A 286 -6.14 -10.77 10.62
C PRO A 286 -7.60 -10.56 11.04
N ASP A 287 -7.84 -10.10 12.28
CA ASP A 287 -9.16 -9.87 12.83
C ASP A 287 -9.38 -8.38 13.14
N PRO A 288 -10.50 -7.78 12.68
CA PRO A 288 -10.73 -6.34 12.81
C PRO A 288 -11.11 -5.94 14.25
N GLU A 289 -11.07 -4.63 14.51
CA GLU A 289 -11.54 -4.03 15.77
C GLU A 289 -13.00 -4.36 16.10
N ILE A 290 -13.84 -4.45 15.06
CA ILE A 290 -15.23 -4.90 15.08
C ILE A 290 -15.60 -5.40 13.69
N THR A 291 -16.45 -6.42 13.58
CA THR A 291 -16.83 -6.97 12.27
C THR A 291 -18.01 -6.22 11.64
N PRO A 292 -18.12 -6.13 10.30
CA PRO A 292 -19.28 -5.53 9.64
C PRO A 292 -20.64 -6.15 10.05
N PRO A 293 -20.79 -7.47 10.25
CA PRO A 293 -22.03 -8.05 10.78
C PRO A 293 -22.41 -7.52 12.17
N GLU A 294 -21.43 -7.34 13.07
CA GLU A 294 -21.67 -6.77 14.40
C GLU A 294 -22.09 -5.30 14.30
N VAL A 295 -21.42 -4.50 13.47
CA VAL A 295 -21.80 -3.11 13.21
C VAL A 295 -23.22 -3.04 12.65
N LYS A 296 -23.55 -3.85 11.62
CA LYS A 296 -24.86 -3.83 10.96
C LYS A 296 -26.01 -4.20 11.91
N ALA A 297 -25.75 -5.00 12.94
CA ALA A 297 -26.73 -5.31 13.98
C ALA A 297 -27.04 -4.11 14.91
N ILE A 298 -26.15 -3.10 14.94
CA ILE A 298 -26.25 -1.91 15.79
C ILE A 298 -26.66 -0.68 14.98
N ARG A 299 -26.05 -0.50 13.80
CA ARG A 299 -26.18 0.65 12.89
C ARG A 299 -26.33 0.15 11.47
N SER A 300 -27.57 0.15 10.96
CA SER A 300 -27.86 -0.21 9.57
C SER A 300 -27.51 0.88 8.57
N ASP A 301 -27.21 2.09 9.04
CA ASP A 301 -26.85 3.28 8.27
C ASP A 301 -25.33 3.51 8.15
N ALA A 302 -24.52 2.65 8.76
CA ALA A 302 -23.07 2.74 8.73
C ALA A 302 -22.48 2.16 7.44
N ILE A 303 -21.44 2.80 6.91
CA ILE A 303 -20.57 2.21 5.89
C ILE A 303 -19.38 1.58 6.60
N CYS A 304 -19.13 0.30 6.33
CA CYS A 304 -18.03 -0.44 6.95
C CYS A 304 -16.95 -0.75 5.92
N ALA A 305 -15.68 -0.63 6.30
CA ALA A 305 -14.55 -1.13 5.53
C ALA A 305 -13.56 -1.87 6.44
N THR A 306 -12.86 -2.87 5.91
CA THR A 306 -11.91 -3.68 6.68
C THR A 306 -10.71 -4.09 5.83
N GLY A 307 -9.68 -4.68 6.43
CA GLY A 307 -8.56 -5.29 5.69
C GLY A 307 -8.90 -6.64 5.02
N ARG A 308 -10.03 -7.26 5.38
CA ARG A 308 -10.35 -8.64 4.99
C ARG A 308 -11.07 -8.72 3.65
N SER A 309 -10.74 -9.78 2.88
CA SER A 309 -11.29 -10.02 1.54
C SER A 309 -12.69 -10.61 1.53
N ASP A 310 -13.19 -11.12 2.66
CA ASP A 310 -14.54 -11.69 2.78
C ASP A 310 -15.60 -10.65 3.16
N TYR A 311 -15.23 -9.36 3.23
CA TYR A 311 -16.15 -8.25 3.43
C TYR A 311 -16.15 -7.30 2.21
N ALA A 312 -17.27 -6.58 2.05
CA ALA A 312 -17.57 -5.81 0.85
C ALA A 312 -16.50 -4.74 0.54
N ASN A 313 -16.23 -3.83 1.48
CA ASN A 313 -15.23 -2.78 1.27
C ASN A 313 -13.88 -3.20 1.86
N GLN A 314 -13.05 -3.83 1.04
CA GLN A 314 -11.71 -4.26 1.44
C GLN A 314 -10.69 -3.12 1.21
N VAL A 315 -10.17 -2.54 2.29
CA VAL A 315 -8.98 -1.68 2.27
C VAL A 315 -7.75 -2.57 2.30
N ASN A 316 -7.19 -2.87 1.13
CA ASN A 316 -5.99 -3.70 1.01
C ASN A 316 -4.94 -3.00 0.15
N ASN A 317 -3.70 -2.96 0.66
CA ASN A 317 -2.58 -2.29 0.02
C ASN A 317 -2.26 -2.80 -1.39
N VAL A 318 -2.72 -4.01 -1.77
CA VAL A 318 -2.62 -4.54 -3.14
C VAL A 318 -3.22 -3.62 -4.21
N LEU A 319 -4.20 -2.78 -3.84
CA LEU A 319 -4.77 -1.76 -4.74
C LEU A 319 -3.86 -0.54 -4.94
N GLY A 320 -2.76 -0.45 -4.21
CA GLY A 320 -1.82 0.66 -4.21
C GLY A 320 -0.47 0.27 -4.82
N PHE A 321 0.35 -0.44 -4.03
CA PHE A 321 1.78 -0.58 -4.33
C PHE A 321 2.11 -1.08 -5.75
N PRO A 322 1.44 -2.08 -6.35
CA PRO A 322 1.84 -2.56 -7.68
C PRO A 322 1.72 -1.45 -8.72
N PHE A 323 0.62 -0.70 -8.66
CA PHE A 323 0.25 0.28 -9.68
C PHE A 323 0.95 1.62 -9.47
N ILE A 324 1.20 2.00 -8.22
CA ILE A 324 2.02 3.18 -7.88
C ILE A 324 3.45 2.98 -8.39
N PHE A 325 4.05 1.82 -8.10
CA PHE A 325 5.37 1.50 -8.65
C PHE A 325 5.36 1.41 -10.17
N ARG A 326 4.32 0.85 -10.78
CA ARG A 326 4.25 0.79 -12.26
C ARG A 326 4.36 2.19 -12.87
N GLY A 327 3.52 3.12 -12.42
CA GLY A 327 3.54 4.51 -12.88
C GLY A 327 4.87 5.19 -12.59
N ALA A 328 5.44 4.97 -11.40
CA ALA A 328 6.74 5.55 -11.01
C ALA A 328 7.91 5.01 -11.85
N LEU A 329 7.96 3.70 -12.12
CA LEU A 329 9.02 3.05 -12.88
C LEU A 329 8.97 3.45 -14.35
N ASP A 330 7.78 3.53 -14.96
CA ASP A 330 7.62 3.83 -16.39
C ASP A 330 8.08 5.23 -16.78
N VAL A 331 8.01 6.18 -15.85
CA VAL A 331 8.57 7.54 -16.04
C VAL A 331 9.92 7.75 -15.38
N ARG A 332 10.51 6.67 -14.87
CA ARG A 332 11.77 6.64 -14.12
C ARG A 332 11.83 7.71 -13.02
N ALA A 333 10.73 7.85 -12.27
CA ALA A 333 10.61 8.81 -11.20
C ALA A 333 11.80 8.71 -10.24
N SER A 334 12.30 9.84 -9.75
CA SER A 334 13.39 9.85 -8.76
C SER A 334 12.90 9.57 -7.34
N LYS A 335 11.59 9.72 -7.09
CA LYS A 335 10.90 9.47 -5.81
C LYS A 335 9.40 9.29 -6.03
N ILE A 336 8.71 8.72 -5.04
CA ILE A 336 7.25 8.79 -4.92
C ILE A 336 6.93 9.91 -3.92
N ASN A 337 6.41 11.04 -4.42
CA ASN A 337 6.05 12.23 -3.65
C ASN A 337 4.55 12.27 -3.31
N GLU A 338 4.12 13.31 -2.58
CA GLU A 338 2.73 13.44 -2.12
C GLU A 338 1.75 13.66 -3.28
N GLU A 339 2.14 14.39 -4.33
CA GLU A 339 1.32 14.58 -5.53
C GLU A 339 0.96 13.24 -6.19
N MET A 340 1.93 12.30 -6.25
CA MET A 340 1.70 10.95 -6.77
C MET A 340 0.75 10.13 -5.88
N LYS A 341 0.85 10.25 -4.55
CA LYS A 341 -0.05 9.55 -3.62
C LYS A 341 -1.48 10.08 -3.69
N LEU A 342 -1.65 11.40 -3.80
CA LEU A 342 -2.94 12.04 -4.01
C LEU A 342 -3.55 11.62 -5.35
N ALA A 343 -2.75 11.58 -6.43
CA ALA A 343 -3.22 11.11 -7.72
C ALA A 343 -3.70 9.65 -7.68
N ALA A 344 -2.96 8.77 -7.00
CA ALA A 344 -3.39 7.38 -6.80
C ALA A 344 -4.71 7.29 -5.99
N THR A 345 -4.83 8.11 -4.94
CA THR A 345 -6.03 8.19 -4.09
C THR A 345 -7.26 8.58 -4.90
N HIS A 346 -7.18 9.66 -5.68
CA HIS A 346 -8.27 10.11 -6.53
C HIS A 346 -8.59 9.11 -7.64
N ALA A 347 -7.58 8.51 -8.28
CA ALA A 347 -7.80 7.50 -9.31
C ALA A 347 -8.56 6.26 -8.80
N LEU A 348 -8.25 5.79 -7.58
CA LEU A 348 -8.98 4.69 -6.95
C LEU A 348 -10.43 5.08 -6.61
N ALA A 349 -10.62 6.28 -6.05
CA ALA A 349 -11.94 6.78 -5.70
C ALA A 349 -12.84 6.90 -6.94
N GLU A 350 -12.33 7.52 -8.01
CA GLU A 350 -13.03 7.67 -9.29
C GLU A 350 -13.31 6.33 -9.98
N LEU A 351 -12.41 5.33 -9.86
CA LEU A 351 -12.63 4.02 -10.46
C LEU A 351 -13.80 3.27 -9.79
N ALA A 352 -13.92 3.32 -8.47
CA ALA A 352 -15.05 2.72 -7.75
C ALA A 352 -16.40 3.33 -8.15
N GLN A 353 -16.42 4.62 -8.50
CA GLN A 353 -17.64 5.29 -8.98
C GLN A 353 -18.10 4.78 -10.35
N ARG A 354 -17.24 4.07 -11.10
CA ARG A 354 -17.52 3.45 -12.41
C ARG A 354 -17.80 1.96 -12.27
N GLY A 355 -18.56 1.60 -11.23
CA GLY A 355 -18.91 0.24 -10.87
C GLY A 355 -19.65 -0.55 -11.96
N GLU A 356 -20.48 0.14 -12.74
CA GLU A 356 -21.22 -0.41 -13.87
C GLU A 356 -20.31 -0.93 -15.00
N ALA A 357 -19.10 -0.40 -15.09
CA ALA A 357 -18.09 -0.78 -16.08
C ALA A 357 -17.14 -1.88 -15.58
N VAL A 358 -17.43 -2.52 -14.44
CA VAL A 358 -16.62 -3.64 -13.93
C VAL A 358 -16.68 -4.82 -14.91
N PRO A 359 -15.53 -5.36 -15.35
CA PRO A 359 -15.49 -6.49 -16.27
C PRO A 359 -16.13 -7.77 -15.69
N GLU A 360 -16.75 -8.59 -16.54
CA GLU A 360 -17.39 -9.85 -16.12
C GLU A 360 -16.43 -10.84 -15.46
N ALA A 361 -15.15 -10.83 -15.85
CA ALA A 361 -14.11 -11.64 -15.20
C ALA A 361 -13.98 -11.33 -13.70
N VAL A 362 -14.12 -10.06 -13.32
CA VAL A 362 -14.08 -9.62 -11.91
C VAL A 362 -15.33 -10.08 -11.18
N LYS A 363 -16.52 -9.90 -11.79
CA LYS A 363 -17.78 -10.37 -11.20
C LYS A 363 -17.79 -11.88 -10.97
N THR A 364 -17.13 -12.64 -11.84
CA THR A 364 -16.96 -14.09 -11.69
C THR A 364 -16.00 -14.44 -10.55
N ALA A 365 -14.96 -13.65 -10.32
CA ALA A 365 -14.01 -13.85 -9.23
C ALA A 365 -14.60 -13.53 -7.84
N TYR A 366 -15.64 -12.69 -7.78
CA TYR A 366 -16.34 -12.30 -6.55
C TYR A 366 -17.84 -12.61 -6.64
N PRO A 367 -18.23 -13.89 -6.60
CA PRO A 367 -19.63 -14.28 -6.74
C PRO A 367 -20.47 -13.73 -5.59
N GLY A 368 -21.60 -13.11 -5.92
CA GLY A 368 -22.55 -12.57 -4.93
C GLY A 368 -22.24 -11.17 -4.43
N GLU A 369 -21.19 -10.52 -4.94
CA GLU A 369 -20.88 -9.12 -4.65
C GLU A 369 -21.57 -8.16 -5.63
N ALA A 370 -21.99 -7.01 -5.10
CA ALA A 370 -22.48 -5.89 -5.90
C ALA A 370 -21.33 -4.95 -6.22
N PHE A 371 -21.38 -4.38 -7.43
CA PHE A 371 -20.35 -3.47 -7.91
C PHE A 371 -20.88 -2.07 -8.18
N ASP A 372 -22.18 -1.83 -7.97
CA ASP A 372 -22.76 -0.50 -8.11
C ASP A 372 -22.25 0.41 -6.99
N PHE A 373 -21.84 1.62 -7.35
CA PHE A 373 -21.32 2.59 -6.40
C PHE A 373 -22.33 2.86 -5.26
N GLY A 374 -21.92 2.55 -4.03
CA GLY A 374 -22.82 2.59 -2.87
C GLY A 374 -22.17 2.11 -1.57
N PRO A 375 -22.96 1.96 -0.48
CA PRO A 375 -22.44 1.61 0.85
C PRO A 375 -21.58 0.34 0.91
N ASP A 376 -21.87 -0.63 0.03
CA ASP A 376 -21.16 -1.90 -0.06
C ASP A 376 -20.11 -1.93 -1.19
N TYR A 377 -19.88 -0.80 -1.89
CA TYR A 377 -18.86 -0.69 -2.94
C TYR A 377 -18.31 0.75 -3.02
N ILE A 378 -17.36 1.08 -2.15
CA ILE A 378 -16.68 2.37 -2.09
C ILE A 378 -15.22 2.35 -2.57
N ILE A 379 -14.69 1.16 -2.88
CA ILE A 379 -13.30 0.92 -3.30
C ILE A 379 -13.33 -0.21 -4.35
N PRO A 380 -12.53 -0.14 -5.44
CA PRO A 380 -12.46 -1.23 -6.41
C PRO A 380 -11.88 -2.52 -5.79
N LYS A 381 -12.11 -3.67 -6.44
CA LYS A 381 -11.58 -4.96 -5.96
C LYS A 381 -10.16 -5.22 -6.48
N PRO A 382 -9.29 -5.90 -5.71
CA PRO A 382 -7.91 -6.23 -6.12
C PRO A 382 -7.77 -6.86 -7.51
N PHE A 383 -8.66 -7.78 -7.89
CA PHE A 383 -8.61 -8.44 -9.20
C PHE A 383 -9.22 -7.60 -10.34
N ASP A 384 -9.60 -6.36 -10.09
CA ASP A 384 -10.08 -5.47 -11.15
C ASP A 384 -8.91 -4.99 -12.02
N PRO A 385 -8.79 -5.45 -13.28
CA PRO A 385 -7.66 -5.09 -14.14
C PRO A 385 -7.62 -3.60 -14.46
N ARG A 386 -8.73 -2.88 -14.29
CA ARG A 386 -8.81 -1.43 -14.55
C ARG A 386 -7.96 -0.63 -13.57
N VAL A 387 -7.63 -1.17 -12.39
CA VAL A 387 -6.79 -0.46 -11.41
C VAL A 387 -5.43 -0.11 -12.02
N LEU A 388 -4.82 -1.02 -12.79
CA LEU A 388 -3.60 -0.77 -13.55
C LEU A 388 -3.75 0.42 -14.51
N LEU A 389 -4.87 0.45 -15.24
CA LEU A 389 -5.14 1.43 -16.29
C LEU A 389 -5.55 2.81 -15.74
N TYR A 390 -5.89 2.92 -14.47
CA TYR A 390 -6.30 4.17 -13.84
C TYR A 390 -5.20 4.72 -12.92
N VAL A 391 -4.64 3.88 -12.05
CA VAL A 391 -3.68 4.32 -11.03
C VAL A 391 -2.30 4.58 -11.65
N ALA A 392 -1.78 3.68 -12.49
CA ALA A 392 -0.44 3.87 -13.04
C ALA A 392 -0.32 5.13 -13.93
N PRO A 393 -1.27 5.43 -14.86
CA PRO A 393 -1.26 6.68 -15.60
C PRO A 393 -1.42 7.94 -14.73
N ALA A 394 -2.27 7.89 -13.70
CA ALA A 394 -2.44 9.02 -12.79
C ALA A 394 -1.14 9.32 -12.02
N VAL A 395 -0.46 8.27 -11.54
CA VAL A 395 0.82 8.38 -10.84
C VAL A 395 1.93 8.85 -11.77
N ALA A 396 2.03 8.29 -12.99
CA ALA A 396 2.99 8.72 -14.01
C ALA A 396 2.80 10.20 -14.37
N LYS A 397 1.54 10.63 -14.56
CA LYS A 397 1.20 12.03 -14.82
C LYS A 397 1.63 12.93 -13.67
N ALA A 398 1.31 12.56 -12.43
CA ALA A 398 1.69 13.35 -11.25
C ALA A 398 3.22 13.45 -11.09
N ALA A 399 3.95 12.38 -11.39
CA ALA A 399 5.42 12.39 -11.37
C ALA A 399 6.00 13.35 -12.43
N MET A 400 5.41 13.39 -13.63
CA MET A 400 5.78 14.35 -14.68
C MET A 400 5.46 15.79 -14.28
N ASP A 401 4.23 16.04 -13.81
CA ASP A 401 3.75 17.38 -13.44
C ASP A 401 4.53 17.98 -12.27
N SER A 402 4.94 17.15 -11.30
CA SER A 402 5.76 17.56 -10.15
C SER A 402 7.26 17.62 -10.44
N GLY A 403 7.69 17.23 -11.65
CA GLY A 403 9.09 17.30 -12.09
C GLY A 403 10.01 16.24 -11.50
N VAL A 404 9.48 15.15 -10.95
CA VAL A 404 10.30 14.02 -10.45
C VAL A 404 10.52 12.92 -11.49
N ALA A 405 9.78 12.95 -12.61
CA ALA A 405 9.98 12.04 -13.74
C ALA A 405 11.31 12.35 -14.48
N ARG A 406 12.10 11.31 -14.77
CA ARG A 406 13.33 11.42 -15.56
C ARG A 406 13.14 11.04 -17.02
N GLU A 407 12.09 10.27 -17.32
CA GLU A 407 11.71 9.86 -18.68
C GLU A 407 10.22 10.17 -18.89
N PRO A 408 9.84 11.41 -19.25
CA PRO A 408 8.44 11.74 -19.51
C PRO A 408 7.89 10.95 -20.70
N ILE A 409 6.63 10.54 -20.61
CA ILE A 409 5.94 9.70 -21.61
C ILE A 409 4.66 10.38 -22.13
N ASP A 410 4.23 10.03 -23.34
CA ASP A 410 2.89 10.38 -23.81
C ASP A 410 1.85 9.45 -23.16
N LEU A 411 0.88 10.03 -22.45
CA LEU A 411 -0.09 9.26 -21.68
C LEU A 411 -1.03 8.41 -22.55
N ARG A 412 -1.30 8.80 -23.80
CA ARG A 412 -2.19 8.03 -24.69
C ARG A 412 -1.48 6.78 -25.20
N ASP A 413 -0.21 6.93 -25.58
CA ASP A 413 0.62 5.80 -25.96
C ASP A 413 0.85 4.87 -24.76
N TYR A 414 1.03 5.44 -23.57
CA TYR A 414 1.20 4.70 -22.34
C TYR A 414 -0.02 3.84 -21.97
N GLU A 415 -1.24 4.38 -22.07
CA GLU A 415 -2.46 3.60 -21.88
C GLU A 415 -2.53 2.40 -22.84
N SER A 416 -2.10 2.57 -24.09
CA SER A 416 -2.06 1.49 -25.08
C SER A 416 -1.05 0.40 -24.70
N GLN A 417 0.13 0.80 -24.20
CA GLN A 417 1.16 -0.12 -23.69
C GLN A 417 0.68 -0.90 -22.46
N LEU A 418 0.01 -0.25 -21.53
CA LEU A 418 -0.55 -0.92 -20.34
C LEU A 418 -1.64 -1.93 -20.72
N ASN A 419 -2.47 -1.62 -21.72
CA ASN A 419 -3.45 -2.58 -22.22
C ASN A 419 -2.78 -3.83 -22.83
N GLN A 420 -1.67 -3.67 -23.55
CA GLN A 420 -0.90 -4.82 -24.05
C GLN A 420 -0.33 -5.64 -22.89
N LYS A 421 0.29 -4.98 -21.91
CA LYS A 421 0.85 -5.63 -20.71
C LYS A 421 -0.22 -6.38 -19.91
N LEU A 422 -1.44 -5.86 -19.82
CA LEU A 422 -2.58 -6.56 -19.21
C LEU A 422 -2.87 -7.90 -19.90
N GLY A 423 -2.79 -7.94 -21.24
CA GLY A 423 -2.95 -9.17 -22.02
C GLY A 423 -1.86 -10.19 -21.74
N GLU A 424 -0.61 -9.74 -21.57
CA GLU A 424 0.53 -10.59 -21.21
C GLU A 424 0.41 -11.14 -19.78
N ILE A 425 0.00 -10.29 -18.82
CA ILE A 425 -0.28 -10.66 -17.43
C ILE A 425 -1.37 -11.73 -17.35
N ALA A 426 -2.43 -11.63 -18.16
CA ALA A 426 -3.52 -12.60 -18.17
C ALA A 426 -3.09 -13.99 -18.69
N ALA A 427 -1.94 -14.08 -19.36
CA ALA A 427 -1.38 -15.34 -19.87
C ALA A 427 -0.41 -16.03 -18.89
N LEU A 428 -0.02 -15.36 -17.80
CA LEU A 428 0.76 -15.91 -16.68
C LEU A 428 -0.14 -16.66 -15.69
#